data_AF-A0A9P6QYX1-F1
#
_entry.id   AF-A0A9P6QYX1-F1
#
_cell.length_a   1.000
_cell.length_b   1.000
_cell.length_c   1.000
_cell.angle_alpha   90.00
_cell.angle_beta   90.00
_cell.angle_gamma   90.00
#
_symmetry.space_group_name_H-M   'P 1'
#
loop_
_entity.id
_entity.type
_entity.pdbx_description
1 polymer ?
#
loop_
_entity_poly.entity_id
_entity_poly.type
_entity_poly.pdbx_seq_one_letter_code
_entity_poly.pdbx_strand_id
1 'polypeptide(L)'
;MWNKESEFQAWLMEVKHLNPETIPQNKMKEHFVGFMEDYNTVTMPHEKFYNLSKWEDRQRAIRMGEPLPEDKQGSVNLMNDEEQLRMKQRDRRKTNLSSQPQILMTQSQLQELRKVSHERVEADRLRKLGLDAGRKGVRYE
;
A
#
# COMPACT_ATOMS: atom_id res chain seq x y z
N MET A 1 -12.55 -20.29 -15.27
CA MET A 1 -11.30 -20.67 -14.60
C MET A 1 -11.46 -20.29 -13.14
N TRP A 2 -11.27 -21.22 -12.21
CA TRP A 2 -11.50 -20.95 -10.79
C TRP A 2 -10.28 -20.27 -10.18
N ASN A 3 -10.47 -19.29 -9.28
CA ASN A 3 -9.38 -18.50 -8.68
C ASN A 3 -8.39 -19.32 -7.83
N LYS A 4 -8.72 -20.58 -7.51
CA LYS A 4 -7.91 -21.48 -6.66
C LYS A 4 -7.60 -22.83 -7.30
N GLU A 5 -7.73 -22.91 -8.62
CA GLU A 5 -7.57 -24.15 -9.36
C GLU A 5 -6.15 -24.70 -9.29
N SER A 6 -5.14 -23.83 -9.40
CA SER A 6 -3.74 -24.22 -9.35
C SER A 6 -3.32 -24.70 -7.95
N GLU A 7 -3.78 -24.04 -6.89
CA GLU A 7 -3.55 -24.47 -5.51
C GLU A 7 -4.18 -25.84 -5.22
N PHE A 8 -5.41 -26.05 -5.69
CA PHE A 8 -6.11 -27.32 -5.52
C PHE A 8 -5.43 -28.46 -6.28
N GLN A 9 -4.99 -28.24 -7.52
CA GLN A 9 -4.23 -29.23 -8.29
C GLN A 9 -2.90 -29.59 -7.61
N ALA A 10 -2.16 -28.59 -7.11
CA ALA A 10 -0.93 -28.83 -6.37
C ALA A 10 -1.17 -29.66 -5.10
N TRP A 11 -2.25 -29.38 -4.36
CA TRP A 11 -2.63 -30.15 -3.18
C TRP A 11 -3.01 -31.60 -3.51
N LEU A 12 -3.75 -31.82 -4.60
CA LEU A 12 -4.08 -33.18 -5.06
C LEU A 12 -2.84 -34.01 -5.37
N MET A 13 -1.86 -33.43 -6.07
CA MET A 13 -0.64 -34.12 -6.44
C MET A 13 0.27 -34.41 -5.24
N GLU A 14 0.40 -33.45 -4.32
CA GLU A 14 1.37 -33.58 -3.23
C GLU A 14 0.82 -34.22 -1.97
N VAL A 15 -0.42 -33.92 -1.58
CA VAL A 15 -1.02 -34.42 -0.34
C VAL A 15 -1.78 -35.71 -0.58
N LYS A 16 -2.51 -35.80 -1.70
CA LYS A 16 -3.29 -36.99 -2.04
C LYS A 16 -2.56 -37.94 -3.00
N HIS A 17 -1.44 -37.51 -3.60
CA HIS A 17 -0.71 -38.29 -4.60
C HIS A 17 -1.59 -38.74 -5.78
N LEU A 18 -2.57 -37.92 -6.14
CA LEU A 18 -3.50 -38.19 -7.23
C LEU A 18 -3.24 -37.24 -8.40
N ASN A 19 -3.23 -37.78 -9.63
CA ASN A 19 -3.08 -36.99 -10.83
C ASN A 19 -4.42 -36.34 -11.21
N PRO A 20 -4.51 -35.01 -11.35
CA PRO A 20 -5.76 -34.29 -11.63
C PRO A 20 -6.42 -34.75 -12.94
N GLU A 21 -5.63 -35.19 -13.92
CA GLU A 21 -6.12 -35.66 -15.23
C GLU A 21 -6.79 -37.04 -15.18
N THR A 22 -6.52 -37.84 -14.16
CA THR A 22 -7.04 -39.22 -14.03
C THR A 22 -8.35 -39.30 -13.25
N ILE A 23 -8.74 -38.23 -12.56
CA ILE A 23 -9.85 -38.23 -11.62
C ILE A 23 -11.14 -37.77 -12.33
N PRO A 24 -12.25 -38.51 -12.22
CA PRO A 24 -13.53 -38.06 -12.75
C PRO A 24 -14.05 -36.84 -11.97
N GLN A 25 -14.78 -35.96 -12.66
CA GLN A 25 -15.28 -34.69 -12.09
C GLN A 25 -16.04 -34.84 -10.76
N ASN A 26 -16.75 -35.95 -10.56
CA ASN A 26 -17.49 -36.21 -9.33
C ASN A 26 -16.55 -36.39 -8.13
N LYS A 27 -15.47 -37.15 -8.30
CA LYS A 27 -14.44 -37.35 -7.27
C LYS A 27 -13.64 -36.08 -7.02
N MET A 28 -13.40 -35.30 -8.07
CA MET A 28 -12.76 -33.99 -7.94
C MET A 28 -13.54 -33.05 -7.01
N LYS A 29 -14.88 -33.04 -7.09
CA LYS A 29 -15.73 -32.27 -6.17
C LYS A 29 -15.65 -32.76 -4.72
N GLU A 30 -15.63 -34.07 -4.48
CA GLU A 30 -15.46 -34.63 -3.12
C GLU A 30 -14.13 -34.18 -2.50
N HIS A 31 -13.04 -34.26 -3.27
CA HIS A 31 -11.73 -33.79 -2.81
C HIS A 31 -11.67 -32.28 -2.60
N PHE A 32 -12.39 -31.51 -3.41
CA PHE A 32 -12.46 -30.06 -3.27
C PHE A 32 -13.12 -29.62 -1.96
N VAL A 33 -14.09 -30.38 -1.44
CA VAL A 33 -14.68 -30.09 -0.12
C VAL A 33 -13.62 -30.24 0.99
N GLY A 34 -12.84 -31.32 0.98
CA GLY A 34 -11.74 -31.50 1.93
C GLY A 34 -10.66 -30.42 1.80
N PHE A 35 -10.31 -30.03 0.57
CA PHE A 35 -9.41 -28.90 0.34
C PHE A 35 -9.96 -27.59 0.92
N MET A 36 -11.26 -27.32 0.75
CA MET A 36 -11.90 -26.14 1.34
C MET A 36 -11.85 -26.16 2.87
N GLU A 37 -12.07 -27.32 3.49
CA GLU A 37 -11.97 -27.48 4.94
C GLU A 37 -10.55 -27.20 5.43
N ASP A 38 -9.54 -27.82 4.83
CA ASP A 38 -8.14 -27.63 5.23
C ASP A 38 -7.66 -26.18 4.98
N TYR A 39 -8.13 -25.57 3.89
CA TYR A 39 -7.86 -24.16 3.57
C TYR A 39 -8.50 -23.21 4.59
N ASN A 40 -9.77 -23.42 4.92
CA ASN A 40 -10.49 -22.53 5.84
C ASN A 40 -10.04 -22.71 7.31
N THR A 41 -9.63 -23.92 7.69
CA THR A 41 -9.17 -24.24 9.05
C THR A 41 -7.69 -23.98 9.26
N VAL A 42 -6.97 -23.55 8.22
CA VAL A 42 -5.53 -23.29 8.25
C VAL A 42 -4.73 -24.54 8.68
N THR A 43 -5.15 -25.72 8.21
CA THR A 43 -4.53 -27.02 8.57
C THR A 43 -3.73 -27.64 7.43
N MET A 44 -3.48 -26.89 6.35
CA MET A 44 -2.71 -27.39 5.20
C MET A 44 -1.25 -27.65 5.60
N PRO A 45 -0.59 -28.68 5.04
CA PRO A 45 0.78 -29.04 5.41
C PRO A 45 1.84 -27.96 5.10
N HIS A 46 1.58 -27.09 4.12
CA HIS A 46 2.57 -26.10 3.66
C HIS A 46 1.89 -24.81 3.18
N GLU A 47 2.55 -23.65 3.39
CA GLU A 47 2.00 -22.32 3.07
C GLU A 47 1.67 -22.14 1.58
N LYS A 48 2.41 -22.82 0.70
CA LYS A 48 2.25 -22.74 -0.76
C LYS A 48 0.84 -23.08 -1.25
N PHE A 49 0.07 -23.88 -0.52
CA PHE A 49 -1.30 -24.21 -0.92
C PHE A 49 -2.31 -23.09 -0.64
N TYR A 50 -1.93 -22.08 0.16
CA TYR A 50 -2.77 -20.89 0.33
C TYR A 50 -2.58 -19.90 -0.81
N ASN A 51 -1.33 -19.75 -1.29
CA ASN A 51 -0.98 -18.87 -2.40
C ASN A 51 0.21 -19.43 -3.18
N LEU A 52 -0.08 -20.20 -4.22
CA LEU A 52 0.94 -20.85 -5.03
C LEU A 52 1.74 -19.83 -5.84
N SER A 53 1.08 -18.83 -6.43
CA SER A 53 1.76 -17.76 -7.20
C SER A 53 2.82 -17.05 -6.37
N LYS A 54 2.48 -16.61 -5.15
CA LYS A 54 3.40 -15.91 -4.26
C LYS A 54 4.59 -16.81 -3.88
N TRP A 55 4.32 -18.09 -3.64
CA TRP A 55 5.38 -19.06 -3.35
C TRP A 55 6.30 -19.28 -4.55
N GLU A 56 5.75 -19.45 -5.75
CA GLU A 56 6.52 -19.60 -6.99
C GLU A 56 7.35 -18.36 -7.32
N ASP A 57 6.78 -17.16 -7.16
CA ASP A 57 7.48 -15.89 -7.33
C ASP A 57 8.67 -15.79 -6.37
N ARG A 58 8.46 -16.17 -5.10
CA ARG A 58 9.54 -16.24 -4.12
C ARG A 58 10.62 -17.24 -4.55
N GLN A 59 10.23 -18.44 -4.98
CA GLN A 59 11.19 -19.46 -5.44
C GLN A 59 11.94 -19.01 -6.70
N ARG A 60 11.28 -18.29 -7.61
CA ARG A 60 11.90 -17.68 -8.79
C ARG A 60 12.94 -16.63 -8.38
N ALA A 61 12.58 -15.71 -7.48
CA ALA A 61 13.49 -14.69 -6.98
C ALA A 61 14.74 -15.31 -6.33
N ILE A 62 14.56 -16.34 -5.50
CA ILE A 62 15.68 -17.09 -4.88
C ILE A 62 16.60 -17.70 -5.95
N ARG A 63 16.03 -18.34 -6.97
CA ARG A 63 16.82 -18.96 -8.06
C ARG A 63 17.57 -17.94 -8.90
N MET A 64 16.99 -16.77 -9.12
CA MET A 64 17.59 -15.68 -9.90
C MET A 64 18.54 -14.80 -9.08
N GLY A 65 18.62 -14.99 -7.76
CA GLY A 65 19.40 -14.14 -6.87
C GLY A 65 18.85 -12.73 -6.71
N GLU A 66 17.58 -12.52 -7.04
CA GLU A 66 16.89 -11.24 -6.88
C GLU A 66 16.45 -11.05 -5.43
N PRO A 67 16.43 -9.82 -4.87
CA PRO A 67 15.86 -9.57 -3.55
C PRO A 67 14.45 -10.14 -3.45
N LEU A 68 14.23 -10.98 -2.42
CA LEU A 68 12.95 -11.60 -2.15
C LEU A 68 11.87 -10.51 -2.00
N PRO A 69 10.69 -10.68 -2.62
CA PRO A 69 9.55 -9.82 -2.34
C PRO A 69 9.25 -9.91 -0.84
N GLU A 70 9.45 -8.81 -0.10
CA GLU A 70 9.19 -8.82 1.34
C GLU A 70 7.72 -9.12 1.61
N ASP A 71 7.49 -10.05 2.54
CA ASP A 71 6.17 -10.32 3.06
C ASP A 71 5.68 -9.08 3.81
N LYS A 72 4.90 -8.24 3.12
CA LYS A 72 4.21 -7.09 3.70
C LYS A 72 3.28 -7.46 4.87
N GLN A 73 3.09 -8.75 5.14
CA GLN A 73 2.38 -9.28 6.28
C GLN A 73 3.37 -9.64 7.39
N GLY A 74 3.64 -8.67 8.28
CA GLY A 74 3.89 -8.99 9.68
C GLY A 74 5.18 -8.47 10.31
N SER A 75 6.20 -8.07 9.55
CA SER A 75 7.40 -7.44 10.14
C SER A 75 7.38 -5.93 9.92
N VAL A 76 6.65 -5.21 10.77
CA VAL A 76 6.86 -3.76 10.88
C VAL A 76 8.18 -3.58 11.61
N ASN A 77 9.24 -3.32 10.87
CA ASN A 77 10.49 -2.85 11.47
C ASN A 77 10.25 -1.43 11.99
N LEU A 78 9.81 -1.29 13.26
CA LEU A 78 9.47 0.01 13.87
C LEU A 78 10.62 1.02 13.74
N MET A 79 11.86 0.52 13.77
CA MET A 79 13.08 1.33 13.66
C MET A 79 13.28 1.96 12.26
N ASN A 80 12.75 1.33 11.21
CA ASN A 80 12.90 1.78 9.82
C ASN A 80 11.63 2.46 9.28
N ASP A 81 10.51 2.35 9.99
CA ASP A 81 9.22 2.92 9.56
C ASP A 81 9.27 4.46 9.49
N GLU A 82 9.91 5.13 10.46
CA GLU A 82 10.08 6.59 10.46
C GLU A 82 10.86 7.08 9.22
N GLU A 83 11.94 6.38 8.87
CA GLU A 83 12.77 6.75 7.73
C GLU A 83 12.05 6.51 6.39
N GLN A 84 11.33 5.39 6.26
CA GLN A 84 10.50 5.12 5.09
C GLN A 84 9.38 6.15 4.93
N LEU A 85 8.74 6.55 6.03
CA LEU A 85 7.68 7.55 6.03
C LEU A 85 8.25 8.93 5.62
N ARG A 86 9.46 9.24 6.05
CA ARG A 86 10.20 10.45 5.63
C ARG A 86 10.56 10.43 4.14
N MET A 87 10.98 9.30 3.58
CA MET A 87 11.21 9.17 2.13
C MET A 87 9.92 9.33 1.33
N LYS A 88 8.84 8.64 1.71
CA LYS A 88 7.53 8.77 1.05
C LYS A 88 7.01 10.21 1.09
N GLN A 89 7.22 10.94 2.19
CA GLN A 89 6.88 12.36 2.27
C GLN A 89 7.73 13.22 1.32
N ARG A 90 9.03 12.92 1.17
CA ARG A 90 9.91 13.62 0.20
C ARG A 90 9.47 13.39 -1.24
N ASP A 91 9.12 12.16 -1.59
CA ASP A 91 8.68 11.82 -2.95
C ASP A 91 7.32 12.46 -3.25
N ARG A 92 6.38 12.43 -2.31
CA ARG A 92 5.11 13.15 -2.43
C ARG A 92 5.31 14.66 -2.58
N ARG A 93 6.29 15.26 -1.90
CA ARG A 93 6.61 16.68 -2.10
C ARG A 93 7.15 16.93 -3.50
N LYS A 94 8.09 16.10 -3.99
CA LYS A 94 8.63 16.24 -5.35
C LYS A 94 7.53 16.12 -6.42
N THR A 95 6.65 15.13 -6.30
CA THR A 95 5.54 14.94 -7.25
C THR A 95 4.52 16.08 -7.19
N ASN A 96 4.24 16.59 -5.98
CA ASN A 96 3.36 17.73 -5.81
C ASN A 96 3.99 19.02 -6.34
N LEU A 97 5.31 19.23 -6.20
CA LEU A 97 6.01 20.39 -6.77
C LEU A 97 5.96 20.40 -8.31
N SER A 98 6.05 19.24 -8.96
CA SER A 98 5.92 19.15 -10.43
C SER A 98 4.49 19.35 -10.93
N SER A 99 3.49 19.15 -10.06
CA SER A 99 2.06 19.26 -10.41
C SER A 99 1.42 20.59 -9.97
N GLN A 100 2.17 21.50 -9.32
CA GLN A 100 1.66 22.84 -9.05
C GLN A 100 1.57 23.63 -10.38
N PRO A 101 0.45 24.34 -10.63
CA PRO A 101 0.41 25.29 -11.74
C PRO A 101 1.52 26.32 -11.52
N GLN A 102 2.37 26.53 -12.52
CA GLN A 102 3.40 27.56 -12.50
C GLN A 102 2.72 28.91 -12.31
N ILE A 103 2.77 29.45 -11.09
CA ILE A 103 2.19 30.75 -10.78
C ILE A 103 3.04 31.80 -11.51
N LEU A 104 2.52 32.30 -12.64
CA LEU A 104 3.09 33.41 -13.40
C LEU A 104 2.85 34.74 -12.66
N MET A 105 3.45 34.91 -11.49
CA MET A 105 3.44 36.17 -10.74
C MET A 105 4.79 36.85 -10.82
N THR A 106 4.78 38.18 -10.90
CA THR A 106 6.02 38.96 -10.88
C THR A 106 6.62 38.96 -9.47
N GLN A 107 7.92 39.18 -9.37
CA GLN A 107 8.65 39.19 -8.09
C GLN A 107 8.04 40.14 -7.04
N SER A 108 7.47 41.26 -7.48
CA SER A 108 6.80 42.23 -6.61
C SER A 108 5.51 41.68 -6.01
N GLN A 109 4.68 41.00 -6.82
CA GLN A 109 3.43 40.39 -6.36
C GLN A 109 3.71 39.27 -5.34
N LEU A 110 4.80 38.52 -5.50
CA LEU A 110 5.22 37.51 -4.52
C LEU A 110 5.64 38.13 -3.19
N GLN A 111 6.33 39.26 -3.20
CA GLN A 111 6.69 39.99 -1.98
C GLN A 111 5.46 40.55 -1.27
N GLU A 112 4.50 41.06 -2.01
CA GLU A 112 3.24 41.57 -1.46
C GLU A 112 2.40 40.45 -0.82
N LEU A 113 2.26 39.31 -1.50
CA LEU A 113 1.62 38.12 -0.94
C LEU A 113 2.31 37.62 0.34
N ARG A 114 3.65 37.67 0.36
CA ARG A 114 4.43 37.30 1.55
C ARG A 114 4.20 38.28 2.70
N LYS A 115 4.03 39.57 2.42
CA LYS A 115 3.72 40.58 3.43
C LYS A 115 2.32 40.39 3.99
N VAL A 116 1.32 40.17 3.13
CA VAL A 116 -0.07 39.92 3.53
C VAL A 116 -0.19 38.64 4.36
N SER A 117 0.54 37.58 4.01
CA SER A 117 0.52 36.35 4.80
C SER A 117 1.15 36.54 6.18
N HIS A 118 2.24 37.32 6.28
CA HIS A 118 2.86 37.66 7.56
C HIS A 118 1.91 38.47 8.44
N GLU A 119 1.29 39.52 7.89
CA GLU A 119 0.34 40.36 8.62
C GLU A 119 -0.87 39.54 9.12
N ARG A 120 -1.36 38.57 8.33
CA ARG A 120 -2.43 37.65 8.77
C ARG A 120 -2.00 36.76 9.93
N VAL A 121 -0.80 36.19 9.85
CA VAL A 121 -0.26 35.32 10.92
C VAL A 121 -0.06 36.11 12.21
N GLU A 122 0.43 37.35 12.11
CA GLU A 122 0.61 38.24 13.26
C GLU A 122 -0.74 38.67 13.84
N ALA A 123 -1.72 39.02 13.01
CA ALA A 123 -3.06 39.36 13.45
C ALA A 123 -3.74 38.17 14.16
N ASP A 124 -3.61 36.94 13.65
CA ASP A 124 -4.10 35.74 14.32
C ASP A 124 -3.36 35.45 15.62
N ARG A 125 -2.06 35.73 15.67
CA ARG A 125 -1.26 35.60 16.91
C ARG A 125 -1.70 36.60 17.96
N LEU A 126 -1.95 37.85 17.58
CA LEU A 126 -2.48 38.91 18.45
C LEU A 126 -3.90 38.57 18.94
N ARG A 127 -4.76 38.08 18.05
CA ARG A 127 -6.11 37.61 18.38
C ARG A 127 -6.08 36.46 19.39
N LYS A 128 -5.18 35.49 19.21
CA LYS A 128 -4.98 34.38 20.17
C LYS A 128 -4.46 34.87 21.52
N LEU A 129 -3.69 35.96 21.54
CA LEU A 129 -3.22 36.63 22.75
C LEU A 129 -4.28 37.52 23.41
N GLY A 130 -5.50 37.59 22.86
CA GLY A 130 -6.60 38.37 23.43
C GLY A 130 -6.50 39.88 23.20
N LEU A 131 -5.55 40.33 22.36
CA LEU A 131 -5.50 41.71 21.90
C LEU A 131 -6.41 41.87 20.68
N ASP A 132 -7.23 42.91 20.67
CA ASP A 132 -8.22 43.15 19.63
C ASP A 132 -7.53 43.61 18.34
N ALA A 133 -7.12 42.64 17.52
CA ALA A 133 -6.60 42.90 16.19
C ALA A 133 -7.80 43.26 15.29
N GLY A 134 -8.12 44.55 15.23
CA GLY A 134 -9.26 45.09 14.48
C GLY A 134 -9.40 44.45 13.10
N ARG A 135 -10.64 44.11 12.71
CA ARG A 135 -10.94 43.32 11.50
C ARG A 135 -10.41 43.98 10.23
N LYS A 136 -9.24 43.54 9.76
CA LYS A 136 -8.72 43.86 8.42
C LYS A 136 -9.06 42.74 7.45
N GLY A 137 -10.34 42.58 7.16
CA GLY A 137 -10.81 41.73 6.07
C GLY A 137 -11.00 42.57 4.80
N VAL A 138 -10.40 42.15 3.69
CA VAL A 138 -10.72 42.72 2.37
C VAL A 138 -12.11 42.23 1.99
N ARG A 139 -13.07 43.15 1.85
CA ARG A 139 -14.38 42.83 1.26
C ARG A 139 -14.19 42.82 -0.25
N TYR A 140 -14.56 41.72 -0.88
CA TYR A 140 -14.68 41.66 -2.34
C TYR A 140 -16.02 42.31 -2.71
N GLU A 141 -15.97 43.31 -3.59
CA GLU A 141 -17.13 43.78 -4.35
C GLU A 141 -17.33 42.89 -5.59
#